data_AF-A0A7S3W6Q8-F1
#
_entry.id   AF-A0A7S3W6Q8-F1
#
_cell.length_a   1.000
_cell.length_b   1.000
_cell.length_c   1.000
_cell.angle_alpha   90.00
_cell.angle_beta   90.00
_cell.angle_gamma   90.00
#
_symmetry.space_group_name_H-M   'P 1'
#
loop_
_entity.id
_entity.type
_entity.pdbx_description
1 polymer ?
#
loop_
_entity_poly.entity_id
_entity_poly.type
_entity_poly.pdbx_seq_one_letter_code
_entity_poly.pdbx_strand_id
1 'polypeptide(L)'
;VFAQVDKDERTCETVTKKNAIDFKRAGDFIMLLSLFGEMEEEWMKRKKYCTYKAGTIMKALKAGEQPARGNPFEPEPEKKPEVEEEKKEESMPEPAPTYNPEPTYQPQQQQMQYDQQ
;
A
#
# COMPACT_ATOMS: atom_id res chain seq x y z
N VAL A 1 -14.06 -8.11 18.55
CA VAL A 1 -14.11 -8.53 17.13
C VAL A 1 -12.71 -8.70 16.56
N PHE A 2 -11.88 -7.65 16.46
CA PHE A 2 -10.52 -7.75 15.91
C PHE A 2 -9.66 -8.88 16.50
N ALA A 3 -9.48 -8.91 17.82
CA ALA A 3 -8.64 -9.91 18.49
C ALA A 3 -9.07 -11.35 18.19
N GLN A 4 -10.39 -11.60 18.15
CA GLN A 4 -10.92 -12.91 17.81
C GLN A 4 -10.59 -13.30 16.38
N VAL A 5 -10.74 -12.39 15.42
CA VAL A 5 -10.43 -12.65 14.01
C VAL A 5 -8.95 -12.96 13.81
N ASP A 6 -8.07 -12.22 14.48
CA ASP A 6 -6.62 -12.44 14.42
C ASP A 6 -6.24 -13.79 15.03
N LYS A 7 -6.82 -14.14 16.19
CA LYS A 7 -6.64 -15.44 16.83
C LYS A 7 -7.15 -16.60 15.97
N ASP A 8 -8.33 -16.47 15.39
CA ASP A 8 -8.93 -17.50 14.54
C ASP A 8 -8.06 -17.75 13.29
N GLU A 9 -7.52 -16.70 12.68
CA GLU A 9 -6.62 -16.86 11.54
C GLU A 9 -5.29 -17.51 11.92
N ARG A 10 -4.69 -17.16 13.06
CA ARG A 10 -3.45 -17.77 13.55
C ARG A 10 -3.61 -19.25 13.91
N THR A 11 -4.77 -19.65 14.41
CA THR A 11 -5.00 -21.01 14.94
C THR A 11 -5.71 -21.95 13.95
N CYS A 12 -6.32 -21.42 12.88
CA CYS A 12 -6.97 -22.26 11.89
C CYS A 12 -5.97 -23.17 11.15
N GLU A 13 -6.45 -24.35 10.76
CA GLU A 13 -5.67 -25.29 9.94
C GLU A 13 -5.47 -24.76 8.52
N THR A 14 -6.50 -24.12 7.96
CA THR A 14 -6.49 -23.58 6.59
C THR A 14 -7.10 -22.19 6.58
N VAL A 15 -6.36 -21.23 6.04
CA VAL A 15 -6.86 -19.87 5.79
C VAL A 15 -7.77 -19.90 4.57
N THR A 16 -9.01 -19.44 4.72
CA THR A 16 -10.03 -19.47 3.67
C THR A 16 -10.57 -18.08 3.37
N LYS A 17 -11.48 -17.99 2.39
CA LYS A 17 -12.20 -16.75 2.06
C LYS A 17 -12.95 -16.18 3.27
N LYS A 18 -13.38 -17.03 4.21
CA LYS A 18 -14.02 -16.60 5.46
C LYS A 18 -13.11 -15.67 6.26
N ASN A 19 -11.84 -16.02 6.43
CA ASN A 19 -10.87 -15.22 7.17
C ASN A 19 -10.70 -13.82 6.54
N ALA A 20 -10.65 -13.73 5.21
CA ALA A 20 -10.59 -12.44 4.53
C ALA A 20 -11.83 -11.57 4.79
N ILE A 21 -13.02 -12.17 4.74
CA ILE A 21 -14.28 -11.47 5.00
C ILE A 21 -14.31 -10.99 6.45
N ASP A 22 -13.86 -11.80 7.40
CA ASP A 22 -13.84 -11.45 8.81
C ASP A 22 -12.84 -10.32 9.11
N PHE A 23 -11.66 -10.32 8.49
CA PHE A 23 -10.72 -9.19 8.57
C PHE A 23 -11.30 -7.91 7.96
N LYS A 24 -11.98 -8.02 6.81
CA LYS A 24 -12.66 -6.86 6.21
C LYS A 24 -13.70 -6.28 7.16
N ARG A 25 -14.57 -7.14 7.71
CA ARG A 25 -15.61 -6.74 8.69
C ARG A 25 -14.99 -6.07 9.91
N ALA A 26 -13.92 -6.65 10.47
CA ALA A 26 -13.22 -6.07 11.60
C ALA A 26 -12.67 -4.66 11.28
N GLY A 27 -12.10 -4.47 10.08
CA GLY A 27 -11.67 -3.16 9.60
C GLY A 27 -12.81 -2.16 9.43
N ASP A 28 -13.94 -2.61 8.87
CA ASP A 28 -15.14 -1.78 8.71
C ASP A 28 -15.70 -1.34 10.08
N PHE A 29 -15.71 -2.22 11.09
CA PHE A 29 -16.11 -1.85 12.46
C PHE A 29 -15.19 -0.81 13.09
N ILE A 30 -13.87 -0.94 12.91
CA ILE A 30 -12.92 0.05 13.42
C ILE A 30 -13.12 1.40 12.70
N MET A 31 -13.44 1.38 11.41
CA MET A 31 -13.75 2.60 10.65
C MET A 31 -14.96 3.34 11.22
N LEU A 32 -15.95 2.66 11.79
CA LEU A 32 -17.10 3.33 12.43
C LEU A 32 -16.68 4.21 13.63
N LEU A 33 -15.53 3.95 14.25
CA LEU A 33 -15.02 4.79 15.34
C LEU A 33 -14.75 6.24 14.87
N SER A 34 -14.43 6.45 13.59
CA SER A 34 -14.21 7.79 13.05
C SER A 34 -15.47 8.66 13.03
N LEU A 35 -16.66 8.08 13.22
CA LEU A 35 -17.91 8.84 13.34
C LEU A 35 -18.03 9.56 14.68
N PHE A 36 -17.29 9.12 15.70
CA PHE A 36 -17.33 9.66 17.05
C PHE A 36 -16.21 10.68 17.33
N GLY A 37 -15.34 10.94 16.35
CA GLY A 37 -14.23 11.89 16.46
C GLY A 37 -12.94 11.36 15.84
N GLU A 38 -11.83 11.97 16.23
CA GLU A 38 -10.50 11.51 15.82
C GLU A 38 -10.21 10.12 16.41
N MET A 39 -9.70 9.24 15.56
CA MET A 39 -9.42 7.86 15.91
C MET A 39 -8.00 7.76 16.48
N GLU A 40 -7.83 7.09 17.62
CA GLU A 40 -6.50 6.86 18.17
C GLU A 40 -5.61 6.09 17.18
N GLU A 41 -4.31 6.36 17.22
CA GLU A 41 -3.35 5.78 16.29
C GLU A 41 -3.34 4.24 16.34
N GLU A 42 -3.53 3.64 17.52
CA GLU A 42 -3.68 2.19 17.71
C GLU A 42 -4.81 1.62 16.83
N TRP A 43 -5.96 2.29 16.79
CA TRP A 43 -7.11 1.88 15.98
C TRP A 43 -6.86 2.10 14.50
N MET A 44 -6.17 3.19 14.12
CA MET A 44 -5.75 3.41 12.72
C MET A 44 -4.82 2.30 12.23
N LYS A 45 -3.84 1.90 13.05
CA LYS A 45 -2.91 0.79 12.76
C LYS A 45 -3.67 -0.52 12.59
N ARG A 46 -4.59 -0.84 13.50
CA ARG A 46 -5.45 -2.04 13.40
C ARG A 46 -6.31 -2.03 12.14
N LYS A 47 -6.92 -0.90 11.76
CA LYS A 47 -7.70 -0.78 10.53
C LYS A 47 -6.86 -1.04 9.28
N LYS A 48 -5.64 -0.48 9.24
CA LYS A 48 -4.69 -0.72 8.14
C LYS A 48 -4.31 -2.20 8.06
N TYR A 49 -3.97 -2.81 9.20
CA TYR A 49 -3.64 -4.23 9.28
C TYR A 49 -4.79 -5.14 8.81
N CYS A 50 -6.02 -4.89 9.25
CA CYS A 50 -7.21 -5.60 8.78
C CYS A 50 -7.37 -5.53 7.25
N THR A 51 -7.20 -4.33 6.68
CA THR A 51 -7.34 -4.10 5.24
C THR A 51 -6.25 -4.85 4.46
N TYR A 52 -5.02 -4.79 4.95
CA TYR A 52 -3.88 -5.49 4.38
C TYR A 52 -4.11 -7.02 4.39
N LYS A 53 -4.41 -7.61 5.55
CA LYS A 53 -4.64 -9.06 5.69
C LYS A 53 -5.80 -9.54 4.81
N ALA A 54 -6.93 -8.84 4.81
CA ALA A 54 -8.06 -9.19 3.95
C ALA A 54 -7.66 -9.20 2.47
N GLY A 55 -6.93 -8.18 2.02
CA GLY A 55 -6.43 -8.07 0.65
C GLY A 55 -5.46 -9.19 0.29
N THR A 56 -4.48 -9.47 1.16
CA THR A 56 -3.46 -10.50 0.95
C THR A 56 -4.08 -11.89 0.87
N ILE A 57 -4.99 -12.23 1.80
CA ILE A 57 -5.69 -13.52 1.78
C ILE A 57 -6.50 -13.66 0.49
N MET A 58 -7.25 -12.64 0.08
CA MET A 58 -8.05 -12.70 -1.16
C MET A 58 -7.18 -12.81 -2.42
N LYS A 59 -6.00 -12.16 -2.45
CA LYS A 59 -5.06 -12.25 -3.56
C LYS A 59 -4.45 -13.64 -3.68
N ALA A 60 -3.94 -14.20 -2.58
CA ALA A 60 -3.37 -15.54 -2.56
C ALA A 60 -4.40 -16.60 -2.99
N LEU A 61 -5.62 -16.55 -2.44
CA LEU A 61 -6.69 -17.47 -2.84
C LEU A 61 -7.08 -17.35 -4.32
N LYS A 62 -7.03 -16.15 -4.90
CA LYS A 62 -7.27 -15.95 -6.35
C LYS A 62 -6.12 -16.48 -7.21
N ALA A 63 -4.89 -16.45 -6.71
CA ALA A 63 -3.73 -17.03 -7.36
C ALA A 63 -3.69 -18.57 -7.24
N GLY A 64 -4.56 -19.17 -6.43
CA GLY A 64 -4.54 -20.59 -6.12
C GLY A 64 -3.47 -20.98 -5.09
N GLU A 65 -2.87 -19.99 -4.43
CA GLU A 65 -1.86 -20.18 -3.39
C GLU A 65 -2.50 -20.14 -2.00
N GLN A 66 -1.96 -20.92 -1.07
CA GLN A 66 -2.40 -20.88 0.32
C GLN A 66 -1.85 -19.61 1.00
N PRO A 67 -2.70 -18.72 1.54
CA PRO A 67 -2.24 -17.53 2.23
C PRO A 67 -1.35 -17.88 3.43
N ALA A 68 -0.30 -17.09 3.65
CA ALA A 68 0.56 -17.21 4.82
C ALA A 68 -0.26 -16.99 6.11
N ARG A 69 -0.27 -18.02 6.97
CA ARG A 69 -0.91 -17.97 8.28
C ARG A 69 -0.09 -17.09 9.23
N GLY A 70 -0.75 -16.31 10.08
CA GLY A 70 -0.10 -15.71 11.25
C GLY A 70 0.56 -16.78 12.14
N ASN A 71 1.65 -16.44 12.84
CA ASN A 71 2.34 -17.39 13.71
C ASN A 71 1.42 -17.79 14.90
N PRO A 72 1.07 -19.08 15.07
CA PRO A 72 0.20 -19.53 16.16
C PRO A 72 0.81 -19.39 17.56
N PHE A 73 2.15 -19.39 17.65
CA PHE A 73 2.90 -19.28 18.90
C PHE A 73 3.42 -17.87 19.16
N GLU A 74 3.19 -16.94 18.24
CA GLU A 74 3.50 -15.54 18.50
C GLU A 74 2.55 -15.07 19.60
N PRO A 75 3.09 -14.60 20.75
CA PRO A 75 2.25 -14.12 21.84
C PRO A 75 1.30 -13.06 21.30
N GLU A 76 0.04 -13.07 21.76
CA GLU A 76 -0.87 -11.94 21.54
C GLU A 76 -0.10 -10.66 21.82
N PRO A 77 -0.14 -9.64 20.94
CA PRO A 77 0.67 -8.46 21.11
C PRO A 77 0.36 -7.85 22.47
N GLU A 78 1.24 -8.09 23.44
CA GLU A 78 1.23 -7.39 24.72
C GLU A 78 1.31 -5.91 24.37
N LYS A 79 0.40 -5.10 24.93
CA LYS A 79 0.48 -3.64 24.83
C LYS A 79 1.84 -3.18 25.38
N LYS A 80 2.85 -3.12 24.53
CA LYS A 80 4.18 -2.58 24.81
C LYS A 80 4.32 -1.28 24.04
N PRO A 81 4.91 -0.26 24.67
CA PRO A 81 5.08 1.05 24.07
C PRO A 81 5.89 0.94 22.78
N GLU A 82 5.36 1.65 21.80
CA GLU A 82 5.85 1.95 20.47
C GLU A 82 7.38 2.00 20.38
N VAL A 83 7.97 1.04 19.66
CA VAL A 83 9.28 1.25 19.05
C VAL A 83 8.99 1.72 17.64
N GLU A 84 9.35 2.97 17.38
CA GLU A 84 9.34 3.59 16.06
C GLU A 84 10.22 2.75 15.12
N GLU A 85 9.60 1.98 14.23
CA GLU A 85 10.32 1.41 13.10
C GLU A 85 10.53 2.52 12.07
N GLU A 86 11.79 2.93 11.98
CA GLU A 86 12.32 3.87 11.01
C GLU A 86 11.88 3.51 9.60
N LYS A 87 11.31 4.53 8.97
CA LYS A 87 10.94 4.65 7.57
C LYS A 87 12.13 4.25 6.68
N LYS A 88 12.12 3.03 6.14
CA LYS A 88 12.93 2.74 4.93
C LYS A 88 12.32 3.52 3.77
N GLU A 89 12.97 4.64 3.48
CA GLU A 89 12.78 5.46 2.30
C GLU A 89 13.23 4.65 1.08
N GLU A 90 12.29 3.92 0.47
CA GLU A 90 12.51 3.30 -0.83
C GLU A 90 12.46 4.41 -1.88
N SER A 91 13.66 4.82 -2.31
CA SER A 91 13.89 5.81 -3.35
C SER A 91 13.13 5.42 -4.62
N MET A 92 12.21 6.28 -5.04
CA MET A 92 11.70 6.25 -6.40
C MET A 92 12.87 6.38 -7.38
N PRO A 93 13.00 5.54 -8.42
CA PRO A 93 13.83 5.91 -9.55
C PRO A 93 13.16 7.08 -10.26
N GLU A 94 13.87 8.22 -10.31
CA GLU A 94 13.51 9.37 -11.15
C GLU A 94 13.31 8.95 -12.62
N PRO A 95 12.39 9.60 -13.34
CA PRO A 95 12.23 9.36 -14.78
C PRO A 95 13.50 9.75 -15.53
N ALA A 96 13.90 8.90 -16.48
CA ALA A 96 15.05 9.13 -17.35
C ALA A 96 14.98 10.50 -18.05
N PRO A 97 16.10 11.21 -18.22
CA PRO A 97 16.12 12.46 -18.98
C PRO A 97 15.79 12.17 -20.44
N THR A 98 14.63 12.63 -20.90
CA THR A 98 14.35 12.72 -22.35
C THR A 98 15.27 13.76 -22.94
N TYR A 99 16.38 13.30 -23.51
CA TYR A 99 17.27 14.08 -24.36
C TYR A 99 16.48 14.60 -25.56
N ASN A 100 16.16 15.88 -25.52
CA ASN A 100 15.58 16.62 -26.62
C ASN A 100 16.75 17.30 -27.34
N PRO A 101 17.23 16.83 -28.51
CA PRO A 101 18.20 17.60 -29.27
C PRO A 101 17.48 18.84 -29.83
N GLU A 102 17.91 20.02 -29.40
CA GLU A 102 17.57 21.28 -30.04
C GLU A 102 17.92 21.21 -31.54
N PRO A 103 17.00 21.51 -32.47
CA PRO A 103 17.40 21.93 -33.80
C PRO A 103 17.94 23.36 -33.71
N THR A 104 19.24 23.46 -33.91
CA THR A 104 20.02 24.67 -34.12
C THR A 104 19.30 25.69 -35.03
N TYR A 105 19.12 26.91 -34.55
CA TYR A 105 18.69 28.06 -35.35
C TYR A 105 19.72 28.34 -36.46
N GLN A 106 19.32 28.17 -37.73
CA GLN A 106 20.02 28.77 -38.86
C GLN A 106 19.35 30.11 -39.19
N PRO A 107 20.08 31.25 -39.17
CA PRO A 107 19.53 32.50 -39.69
C PRO A 107 19.41 32.38 -41.22
N GLN A 108 18.19 32.49 -41.75
CA GLN A 108 17.96 32.60 -43.19
C GLN A 108 18.60 33.90 -43.69
N GLN A 109 19.64 33.76 -44.51
CA GLN A 109 20.22 34.89 -45.24
C GLN A 109 19.17 35.44 -46.19
N GLN A 110 18.78 36.69 -45.92
CA GLN A 110 17.88 37.50 -46.72
C GLN A 110 18.50 37.67 -48.11
N GLN A 111 17.88 37.04 -49.10
CA GLN A 111 18.31 37.13 -50.49
C GLN A 111 17.90 38.50 -51.03
N MET A 112 18.79 39.49 -50.86
CA MET A 112 18.71 40.76 -51.58
C MET A 112 19.03 40.48 -53.05
N GLN A 113 17.99 40.28 -53.87
CA GLN A 113 18.10 40.42 -55.32
C GLN A 113 18.24 41.90 -55.64
N TYR A 114 19.48 42.37 -55.71
CA TYR A 114 19.85 43.44 -56.62
C TYR A 114 20.14 42.79 -57.95
N ASP A 115 19.20 42.89 -58.89
CA ASP A 115 19.58 42.84 -60.30
C ASP A 115 19.25 44.19 -60.92
N GLN A 116 20.33 44.84 -61.33
CA GLN A 116 20.39 46.12 -62.00
C GLN A 116 20.89 45.81 -63.40
N GLN A 117 19.98 45.81 -64.38
CA GLN A 117 20.19 46.33 -65.73
C GLN A 117 18.88 46.43 -66.50
#